data_AF-A0A925Q183-F1
#
_entry.id   AF-A0A925Q183-F1
#
_cell.length_a   1.000
_cell.length_b   1.000
_cell.length_c   1.000
_cell.angle_alpha   90.00
_cell.angle_beta   90.00
_cell.angle_gamma   90.00
#
_symmetry.space_group_name_H-M   'P 1'
#
loop_
_entity.id
_entity.type
_entity.pdbx_description
1 polymer ?
#
loop_
_entity_poly.entity_id
_entity_poly.type
_entity_poly.pdbx_seq_one_letter_code
_entity_poly.pdbx_strand_id
1 'polypeptide(L)'
;FFAGDPSAGAFMSGFFPVMMFGLPAACLAMYRAALPARRKAVGGLLLSMALTSFLTGVTEPIEFAFMFLAPVLYAVHAVLTGTAMVLMHVLDVHLGFGFSAGLFDYVLNYKLATKPLLLLPIGAAYFAIYFVVFRWAILRFNLSTPGREPEDASAPETDAGDLDPSGTIHAGASWARALGGANNLQSIDACTTRLRLTVADNAAVDERALRRLGARGFVRPSAGTLQVVVGPIADQLAGDIRAAIRAGDAGVDAEVDSGLAARLAGILGGRANVVDVEAWSTRLVINVRDPVAIDVGALESAARGAVRIGSTTWHVIVGPLAAQTAAALRAL
;
A
#
# COMPACT_ATOMS: atom_id res chain seq x y z
N PHE A 1 -35.18 -12.46 18.19
CA PHE A 1 -34.27 -13.38 17.50
C PHE A 1 -33.38 -14.14 18.48
N PHE A 2 -32.20 -13.64 18.89
CA PHE A 2 -31.26 -14.43 19.72
C PHE A 2 -31.78 -14.75 21.13
N ALA A 3 -32.64 -13.89 21.69
CA ALA A 3 -33.32 -14.15 22.96
C ALA A 3 -34.58 -15.03 22.82
N GLY A 4 -34.80 -15.67 21.65
CA GLY A 4 -35.97 -16.51 21.39
C GLY A 4 -37.23 -15.77 20.97
N ASP A 5 -37.20 -14.44 20.86
CA ASP A 5 -38.34 -13.65 20.34
C ASP A 5 -38.59 -13.96 18.84
N PRO A 6 -39.76 -14.54 18.50
CA PRO A 6 -40.09 -14.95 17.13
C PRO A 6 -40.46 -13.79 16.20
N SER A 7 -40.71 -12.59 16.73
CA SER A 7 -41.05 -11.39 15.94
C SER A 7 -39.82 -10.57 15.53
N ALA A 8 -38.69 -10.79 16.19
CA ALA A 8 -37.45 -10.07 15.93
C ALA A 8 -36.61 -10.77 14.85
N GLY A 9 -35.84 -9.99 14.08
CA GLY A 9 -35.00 -10.46 12.97
C GLY A 9 -35.43 -9.93 11.60
N ALA A 10 -36.63 -9.35 11.49
CA ALA A 10 -37.15 -8.77 10.23
C ALA A 10 -36.23 -7.70 9.62
N PHE A 11 -35.68 -6.81 10.44
CA PHE A 11 -34.75 -5.77 9.99
C PHE A 11 -33.40 -6.32 9.53
N MET A 12 -33.04 -7.55 9.91
CA MET A 12 -31.76 -8.16 9.58
C MET A 12 -31.84 -9.02 8.30
N SER A 13 -33.03 -9.55 8.01
CA SER A 13 -33.25 -10.49 6.92
C SER A 13 -32.86 -9.97 5.53
N GLY A 14 -33.07 -8.68 5.26
CA GLY A 14 -32.83 -8.08 3.94
C GLY A 14 -31.36 -8.05 3.51
N PHE A 15 -30.43 -8.21 4.45
CA PHE A 15 -28.99 -8.24 4.13
C PHE A 15 -28.56 -9.56 3.48
N PHE A 16 -29.17 -10.69 3.83
CA PHE A 16 -28.79 -12.00 3.31
C PHE A 16 -28.92 -12.12 1.77
N PRO A 17 -30.04 -11.73 1.13
CA PRO A 17 -30.13 -11.74 -0.33
C PRO A 17 -29.05 -10.88 -1.01
N VAL A 18 -28.68 -9.75 -0.40
CA VAL A 18 -27.69 -8.83 -0.96
C VAL A 18 -26.28 -9.39 -0.83
N MET A 19 -25.89 -9.80 0.37
CA MET A 19 -24.51 -10.20 0.68
C MET A 19 -24.16 -11.58 0.13
N MET A 20 -25.11 -12.52 0.14
CA MET A 20 -24.89 -13.87 -0.35
C MET A 20 -25.12 -14.01 -1.87
N PHE A 21 -25.91 -13.12 -2.49
CA PHE A 21 -26.28 -13.29 -3.89
C PHE A 21 -26.07 -12.03 -4.74
N GLY A 22 -26.57 -10.88 -4.28
CA GLY A 22 -26.49 -9.61 -5.01
C GLY A 22 -25.07 -9.16 -5.30
N LEU A 23 -24.22 -9.04 -4.27
CA LEU A 23 -22.84 -8.59 -4.43
C LEU A 23 -21.94 -9.60 -5.16
N PRO A 24 -22.05 -10.93 -4.95
CA PRO A 24 -21.41 -11.90 -5.83
C PRO A 24 -21.83 -11.77 -7.30
N ALA A 25 -23.11 -11.48 -7.58
CA ALA A 25 -23.60 -11.18 -8.92
C ALA A 25 -23.03 -9.86 -9.49
N ALA A 26 -22.87 -8.83 -8.66
CA ALA A 26 -22.21 -7.59 -9.04
C ALA A 26 -20.74 -7.83 -9.42
N CYS A 27 -20.01 -8.64 -8.65
CA CYS A 27 -18.65 -9.07 -9.00
C CYS A 27 -18.61 -9.80 -10.34
N LEU A 28 -19.56 -10.72 -10.60
CA LEU A 28 -19.66 -11.40 -11.88
C LEU A 28 -19.98 -10.44 -13.03
N ALA A 29 -20.85 -9.46 -12.81
CA ALA A 29 -21.17 -8.42 -13.79
C ALA A 29 -19.95 -7.56 -14.12
N MET A 30 -19.20 -7.11 -13.11
CA MET A 30 -17.93 -6.38 -13.30
C MET A 30 -16.90 -7.21 -14.06
N TYR A 31 -16.74 -8.50 -13.70
CA TYR A 31 -15.83 -9.41 -14.40
C TYR A 31 -16.18 -9.58 -15.88
N ARG A 32 -17.48 -9.74 -16.19
CA ARG A 32 -17.96 -9.87 -17.58
C ARG A 32 -17.85 -8.56 -18.35
N ALA A 33 -17.94 -7.42 -17.66
CA ALA A 33 -17.77 -6.11 -18.26
C ALA A 33 -16.29 -5.68 -18.41
N ALA A 34 -15.34 -6.31 -17.69
CA ALA A 34 -13.92 -6.01 -17.81
C ALA A 34 -13.38 -6.22 -19.24
N LEU A 35 -12.38 -5.42 -19.61
CA LEU A 35 -11.69 -5.50 -20.89
C LEU A 35 -11.06 -6.89 -21.07
N PRO A 36 -11.09 -7.49 -22.29
CA PRO A 36 -10.58 -8.84 -22.52
C PRO A 36 -9.16 -9.06 -22.02
N ALA A 37 -8.26 -8.09 -22.23
CA ALA A 37 -6.87 -8.14 -21.80
C ALA A 37 -6.71 -8.19 -20.27
N ARG A 38 -7.61 -7.57 -19.52
CA ARG A 38 -7.53 -7.42 -18.06
C ARG A 38 -8.37 -8.44 -17.29
N ARG A 39 -9.24 -9.18 -17.97
CA ARG A 39 -10.18 -10.11 -17.37
C ARG A 39 -9.49 -11.19 -16.52
N LYS A 40 -8.31 -11.68 -16.94
CA LYS A 40 -7.51 -12.61 -16.13
C LYS A 40 -7.03 -11.98 -14.82
N ALA A 41 -6.50 -10.76 -14.87
CA ALA A 41 -5.98 -10.05 -13.70
C ALA A 41 -7.08 -9.74 -12.66
N VAL A 42 -8.24 -9.27 -13.11
CA VAL A 42 -9.35 -8.92 -12.19
C VAL A 42 -10.19 -10.12 -11.75
N GLY A 43 -10.07 -11.27 -12.43
CA GLY A 43 -10.87 -12.46 -12.13
C GLY A 43 -10.64 -13.01 -10.73
N GLY A 44 -9.37 -13.18 -10.33
CA GLY A 44 -9.03 -13.67 -9.00
C GLY A 44 -9.46 -12.71 -7.90
N LEU A 45 -9.27 -11.40 -8.13
CA LEU A 45 -9.69 -10.35 -7.21
C LEU A 45 -11.21 -10.37 -6.97
N LEU A 46 -12.01 -10.31 -8.05
CA LEU A 46 -13.47 -10.27 -7.97
C LEU A 46 -14.06 -11.55 -7.38
N LEU A 47 -13.46 -12.71 -7.68
CA LEU A 47 -13.87 -13.99 -7.10
C LEU A 47 -13.60 -14.03 -5.60
N SER A 48 -12.41 -13.59 -5.17
CA SER A 48 -12.07 -13.54 -3.74
C SER A 48 -13.03 -12.65 -2.97
N MET A 49 -13.30 -11.43 -3.47
CA MET A 49 -14.24 -10.52 -2.81
C MET A 49 -15.67 -11.08 -2.78
N ALA A 50 -16.14 -11.68 -3.89
CA ALA A 50 -17.45 -12.33 -3.94
C ALA A 50 -17.57 -13.48 -2.92
N LEU A 51 -16.53 -14.31 -2.81
CA LEU A 51 -16.51 -15.42 -1.85
C LEU A 51 -16.50 -14.92 -0.41
N THR A 52 -15.73 -13.86 -0.12
CA THR A 52 -15.72 -13.22 1.20
C THR A 52 -17.11 -12.70 1.56
N SER A 53 -17.75 -11.93 0.68
CA SER A 53 -19.13 -11.45 0.89
C SER A 53 -20.11 -12.60 1.07
N PHE A 54 -19.99 -13.67 0.27
CA PHE A 54 -20.88 -14.82 0.41
C PHE A 54 -20.72 -15.55 1.74
N LEU A 55 -19.49 -15.83 2.15
CA LEU A 55 -19.22 -16.64 3.33
C LEU A 55 -19.42 -15.88 4.63
N THR A 56 -18.81 -14.69 4.73
CA THR A 56 -18.76 -13.90 5.96
C THR A 56 -19.70 -12.71 5.94
N GLY A 57 -20.14 -12.28 4.75
CA GLY A 57 -21.01 -11.13 4.62
C GLY A 57 -20.32 -9.78 4.59
N VAL A 58 -18.99 -9.76 4.59
CA VAL A 58 -18.17 -8.53 4.48
C VAL A 58 -18.26 -8.00 3.05
N THR A 59 -18.68 -6.75 2.90
CA THR A 59 -19.04 -6.16 1.60
C THR A 59 -18.12 -5.02 1.16
N GLU A 60 -17.42 -4.41 2.11
CA GLU A 60 -16.60 -3.22 1.94
C GLU A 60 -15.58 -3.35 0.79
N PRO A 61 -14.88 -4.49 0.61
CA PRO A 61 -13.95 -4.64 -0.51
C PRO A 61 -14.64 -4.51 -1.88
N ILE A 62 -15.87 -5.03 -2.01
CA ILE A 62 -16.66 -4.95 -3.25
C ILE A 62 -17.17 -3.53 -3.44
N GLU A 63 -17.78 -2.96 -2.40
CA GLU A 63 -18.38 -1.63 -2.45
C GLU A 63 -17.33 -0.56 -2.74
N PHE A 64 -16.15 -0.64 -2.12
CA PHE A 64 -15.06 0.29 -2.39
C PHE A 64 -14.52 0.17 -3.82
N ALA A 65 -14.64 -0.99 -4.46
CA ALA A 65 -14.17 -1.19 -5.82
C ALA A 65 -14.99 -0.41 -6.87
N PHE A 66 -16.22 0.01 -6.55
CA PHE A 66 -17.06 0.80 -7.46
C PHE A 66 -17.61 2.09 -6.86
N MET A 67 -17.63 2.28 -5.54
CA MET A 67 -18.18 3.48 -4.89
C MET A 67 -17.51 4.77 -5.40
N PHE A 68 -16.19 4.75 -5.57
CA PHE A 68 -15.43 5.93 -6.02
C PHE A 68 -15.33 6.03 -7.54
N LEU A 69 -15.33 4.90 -8.27
CA LEU A 69 -15.18 4.89 -9.72
C LEU A 69 -16.52 5.06 -10.45
N ALA A 70 -17.60 4.55 -9.85
CA ALA A 70 -18.95 4.53 -10.41
C ALA A 70 -20.01 4.76 -9.30
N PRO A 71 -20.14 5.98 -8.77
CA PRO A 71 -21.09 6.30 -7.69
C PRO A 71 -22.54 5.92 -8.00
N VAL A 72 -22.92 5.93 -9.28
CA VAL A 72 -24.26 5.49 -9.74
C VAL A 72 -24.53 4.03 -9.37
N LEU A 73 -23.54 3.14 -9.46
CA LEU A 73 -23.70 1.75 -9.04
C LEU A 73 -23.92 1.63 -7.53
N TYR A 74 -23.34 2.54 -6.74
CA TYR A 74 -23.58 2.60 -5.30
C TYR A 74 -25.00 3.04 -4.97
N ALA A 75 -25.53 4.04 -5.67
CA ALA A 75 -26.93 4.42 -5.53
C ALA A 75 -27.89 3.26 -5.90
N VAL A 76 -27.60 2.56 -7.00
CA VAL A 76 -28.36 1.37 -7.42
C VAL A 76 -28.31 0.28 -6.34
N HIS A 77 -27.12 -0.02 -5.82
CA HIS A 77 -26.92 -0.99 -4.74
C HIS A 77 -27.72 -0.64 -3.49
N ALA A 78 -27.71 0.63 -3.07
CA ALA A 78 -28.47 1.10 -1.91
C ALA A 78 -29.98 0.91 -2.10
N VAL A 79 -30.52 1.23 -3.28
CA VAL A 79 -31.94 1.02 -3.61
C VAL A 79 -32.29 -0.46 -3.59
N LEU A 80 -31.49 -1.30 -4.24
CA LEU A 80 -31.71 -2.75 -4.28
C LEU A 80 -31.64 -3.37 -2.87
N THR A 81 -30.74 -2.87 -2.02
CA THR A 81 -30.66 -3.28 -0.62
C THR A 81 -31.94 -2.90 0.14
N GLY A 82 -32.43 -1.67 -0.04
CA GLY A 82 -33.71 -1.23 0.54
C GLY A 82 -34.89 -2.11 0.09
N THR A 83 -34.96 -2.46 -1.20
CA THR A 83 -36.01 -3.36 -1.69
C THR A 83 -35.88 -4.78 -1.13
N ALA A 84 -34.67 -5.25 -0.83
CA ALA A 84 -34.46 -6.57 -0.23
C ALA A 84 -35.03 -6.59 1.20
N MET A 85 -34.80 -5.52 1.94
CA MET A 85 -35.32 -5.34 3.30
C MET A 85 -36.85 -5.34 3.31
N VAL A 86 -37.48 -4.56 2.41
CA VAL A 86 -38.95 -4.53 2.29
C VAL A 86 -39.51 -5.90 1.87
N LEU A 87 -38.90 -6.55 0.89
CA LEU A 87 -39.36 -7.85 0.39
C LEU A 87 -39.31 -8.92 1.48
N MET A 88 -38.19 -9.03 2.19
CA MET A 88 -38.04 -10.02 3.26
C MET A 88 -39.03 -9.76 4.40
N HIS A 89 -39.33 -8.49 4.69
CA HIS A 89 -40.36 -8.12 5.67
C HIS A 89 -41.77 -8.51 5.21
N VAL A 90 -42.16 -8.19 3.98
CA VAL A 90 -43.49 -8.51 3.44
C VAL A 90 -43.73 -10.02 3.34
N LEU A 91 -42.68 -10.79 3.04
CA LEU A 91 -42.74 -12.25 3.03
C LEU A 91 -42.63 -12.88 4.41
N ASP A 92 -42.45 -12.05 5.45
CA ASP A 92 -42.37 -12.46 6.85
C ASP A 92 -41.28 -13.53 7.03
N VAL A 93 -40.08 -13.21 6.51
CA VAL A 93 -38.86 -14.01 6.65
C VAL A 93 -38.00 -13.39 7.74
N HIS A 94 -37.61 -14.17 8.74
CA HIS A 94 -36.79 -13.72 9.86
C HIS A 94 -35.46 -14.46 9.89
N LEU A 95 -34.39 -13.77 9.56
CA LEU A 95 -33.01 -14.25 9.63
C LEU A 95 -32.21 -13.27 10.49
N GLY A 96 -31.52 -13.80 11.50
CA GLY A 96 -30.58 -13.03 12.30
C GLY A 96 -29.13 -13.38 11.98
N PHE A 97 -28.24 -12.43 12.23
CA PHE A 97 -26.80 -12.59 12.09
C PHE A 97 -26.07 -11.94 13.27
N GLY A 98 -24.94 -12.50 13.68
CA GLY A 98 -24.10 -11.93 14.73
C GLY A 98 -23.03 -11.00 14.17
N PHE A 99 -22.59 -11.27 12.94
CA PHE A 99 -21.51 -10.53 12.30
C PHE A 99 -21.99 -9.73 11.08
N SER A 100 -22.33 -10.40 9.96
CA SER A 100 -22.64 -9.68 8.72
C SER A 100 -23.50 -10.46 7.72
N ALA A 101 -24.46 -11.28 8.14
CA ALA A 101 -25.43 -11.92 7.23
C ALA A 101 -24.83 -12.78 6.10
N GLY A 102 -23.64 -13.34 6.32
CA GLY A 102 -23.02 -14.30 5.41
C GLY A 102 -23.60 -15.72 5.54
N LEU A 103 -23.12 -16.65 4.72
CA LEU A 103 -23.49 -18.06 4.78
C LEU A 103 -23.27 -18.64 6.19
N PHE A 104 -22.18 -18.28 6.87
CA PHE A 104 -21.92 -18.79 8.22
C PHE A 104 -23.01 -18.34 9.20
N ASP A 105 -23.41 -17.07 9.17
CA ASP A 105 -24.52 -16.58 9.99
C ASP A 105 -25.83 -17.29 9.63
N TYR A 106 -26.10 -17.52 8.35
CA TYR A 106 -27.30 -18.22 7.90
C TYR A 106 -27.37 -19.65 8.45
N VAL A 107 -26.27 -20.40 8.36
CA VAL A 107 -26.19 -21.79 8.82
C VAL A 107 -26.26 -21.88 10.34
N LEU A 108 -25.51 -21.03 11.06
CA LEU A 108 -25.47 -21.04 12.52
C LEU A 108 -26.82 -20.68 13.13
N ASN A 109 -27.53 -19.72 12.52
CA ASN A 109 -28.81 -19.22 13.01
C ASN A 109 -30.03 -19.91 12.38
N TYR A 110 -29.82 -20.96 11.58
CA TYR A 110 -30.87 -21.62 10.80
C TYR A 110 -32.05 -22.10 11.66
N LYS A 111 -31.77 -22.62 12.86
CA LYS A 111 -32.82 -23.14 13.77
C LYS A 111 -33.64 -22.04 14.44
N LEU A 112 -33.12 -20.82 14.49
CA LEU A 112 -33.80 -19.64 15.05
C LEU A 112 -34.62 -18.89 13.98
N ALA A 113 -34.43 -19.23 12.71
CA ALA A 113 -34.99 -18.52 11.58
C ALA A 113 -36.46 -18.86 11.31
N THR A 114 -37.20 -17.88 10.80
CA THR A 114 -38.55 -18.05 10.25
C THR A 114 -38.47 -18.12 8.72
N LYS A 115 -38.98 -19.21 8.14
CA LYS A 115 -38.95 -19.50 6.69
C LYS A 115 -37.56 -19.37 6.03
N PRO A 116 -36.48 -19.95 6.62
CA PRO A 116 -35.12 -19.75 6.11
C PRO A 116 -34.93 -20.19 4.66
N LEU A 117 -35.63 -21.25 4.23
CA LEU A 117 -35.55 -21.78 2.87
C LEU A 117 -35.99 -20.78 1.79
N LEU A 118 -36.83 -19.78 2.11
CA LEU A 118 -37.23 -18.74 1.16
C LEU A 118 -36.06 -17.85 0.74
N LEU A 119 -34.96 -17.83 1.51
CA LEU A 119 -33.74 -17.12 1.12
C LEU A 119 -33.19 -17.63 -0.22
N LEU A 120 -33.26 -18.93 -0.51
CA LEU A 120 -32.67 -19.49 -1.73
C LEU A 120 -33.34 -18.97 -3.02
N PRO A 121 -34.67 -19.05 -3.20
CA PRO A 121 -35.31 -18.49 -4.39
C PRO A 121 -35.23 -16.95 -4.43
N ILE A 122 -35.36 -16.26 -3.29
CA ILE A 122 -35.22 -14.79 -3.23
C ILE A 122 -33.80 -14.38 -3.61
N GLY A 123 -32.80 -15.05 -3.05
CA GLY A 123 -31.38 -14.86 -3.35
C GLY A 123 -31.07 -15.10 -4.82
N ALA A 124 -31.59 -16.18 -5.41
CA ALA A 124 -31.43 -16.45 -6.84
C ALA A 124 -32.06 -15.35 -7.72
N ALA A 125 -33.22 -14.83 -7.34
CA ALA A 125 -33.83 -13.68 -8.02
C ALA A 125 -32.96 -12.41 -7.88
N TYR A 126 -32.45 -12.14 -6.68
CA TYR A 126 -31.54 -11.02 -6.42
C TYR A 126 -30.22 -11.15 -7.18
N PHE A 127 -29.68 -12.36 -7.31
CA PHE A 127 -28.51 -12.64 -8.15
C PHE A 127 -28.77 -12.20 -9.59
N ALA A 128 -29.91 -12.61 -10.17
CA ALA A 128 -30.27 -12.26 -11.53
C ALA A 128 -30.48 -10.74 -11.69
N ILE A 129 -31.20 -10.11 -10.76
CA ILE A 129 -31.47 -8.66 -10.77
C ILE A 129 -30.15 -7.89 -10.69
N TYR A 130 -29.30 -8.17 -9.71
CA TYR A 130 -28.01 -7.50 -9.56
C TYR A 130 -27.15 -7.70 -10.80
N PHE A 131 -27.03 -8.92 -11.32
CA PHE A 131 -26.22 -9.19 -12.51
C PHE A 131 -26.69 -8.36 -13.71
N VAL A 132 -28.00 -8.39 -14.00
CA VAL A 132 -28.57 -7.69 -15.15
C VAL A 132 -28.45 -6.18 -14.99
N VAL A 133 -28.86 -5.63 -13.84
CA VAL A 133 -28.86 -4.19 -13.59
C VAL A 133 -27.44 -3.63 -13.58
N PHE A 134 -26.50 -4.27 -12.86
CA PHE A 134 -25.10 -3.81 -12.83
C PHE A 134 -24.50 -3.89 -14.22
N ARG A 135 -24.62 -5.04 -14.90
CA ARG A 135 -24.03 -5.20 -16.23
C ARG A 135 -24.61 -4.22 -17.23
N TRP A 136 -25.93 -4.01 -17.21
CA TRP A 136 -26.58 -3.04 -18.05
C TRP A 136 -26.09 -1.63 -17.76
N ALA A 137 -26.05 -1.19 -16.50
CA ALA A 137 -25.59 0.14 -16.12
C ALA A 137 -24.12 0.37 -16.51
N ILE A 138 -23.24 -0.62 -16.26
CA ILE A 138 -21.82 -0.54 -16.62
C ILE A 138 -21.65 -0.34 -18.13
N LEU A 139 -22.36 -1.12 -18.94
CA LEU A 139 -22.23 -1.04 -20.40
C LEU A 139 -22.94 0.19 -20.98
N ARG A 140 -24.11 0.54 -20.46
CA ARG A 140 -24.94 1.65 -21.00
C ARG A 140 -24.34 3.01 -20.72
N PHE A 141 -23.73 3.20 -19.55
CA PHE A 141 -23.13 4.47 -19.13
C PHE A 141 -21.60 4.44 -19.21
N ASN A 142 -21.02 3.37 -19.75
CA ASN A 142 -19.57 3.16 -19.82
C ASN A 142 -18.85 3.42 -18.48
N LEU A 143 -19.38 2.84 -17.40
CA LEU A 143 -18.87 3.08 -16.06
C LEU A 143 -17.49 2.43 -15.88
N SER A 144 -16.60 3.15 -15.21
CA SER A 144 -15.30 2.66 -14.80
C SER A 144 -15.47 1.68 -13.64
N THR A 145 -15.28 0.39 -13.91
CA THR A 145 -15.24 -0.68 -12.89
C THR A 145 -13.88 -1.38 -12.97
N PRO A 146 -13.47 -2.19 -11.98
CA PRO A 146 -12.20 -2.90 -12.02
C PRO A 146 -11.98 -3.63 -13.35
N GLY A 147 -10.90 -3.30 -14.06
CA GLY A 147 -10.56 -3.87 -15.37
C GLY A 147 -11.19 -3.17 -16.57
N ARG A 148 -11.85 -2.01 -16.37
CA ARG A 148 -12.33 -1.09 -17.42
C ARG A 148 -11.64 0.27 -17.36
N GLU A 149 -10.57 0.42 -16.59
CA GLU A 149 -9.78 1.65 -16.57
C GLU A 149 -9.06 1.84 -17.92
N PRO A 150 -8.90 3.08 -18.42
CA PRO A 150 -8.15 3.34 -19.65
C PRO A 150 -6.71 2.83 -19.57
N GLU A 151 -6.11 2.46 -20.71
CA GLU A 151 -4.77 1.84 -20.79
C GLU A 151 -3.68 2.67 -20.12
N ASP A 152 -3.73 4.00 -20.25
CA ASP A 152 -2.82 4.95 -19.59
C ASP A 152 -2.88 4.93 -18.05
N ALA A 153 -3.94 4.34 -17.49
CA ALA A 153 -4.13 4.22 -16.05
C ALA A 153 -3.69 2.85 -15.50
N SER A 154 -3.32 1.86 -16.33
CA SER A 154 -2.89 0.54 -15.83
C SER A 154 -2.19 -0.33 -16.88
N ALA A 155 -0.89 -0.18 -16.97
CA ALA A 155 0.02 -1.32 -17.06
C ALA A 155 1.22 -0.98 -16.17
N PRO A 156 1.64 -1.87 -15.24
CA PRO A 156 3.06 -1.94 -14.97
C PRO A 156 3.66 -2.53 -16.25
N GLU A 157 4.22 -1.68 -17.10
CA GLU A 157 5.36 -2.13 -17.88
C GLU A 157 6.44 -2.44 -16.84
N THR A 158 6.49 -3.69 -16.39
CA THR A 158 7.68 -4.23 -15.75
C THR A 158 8.75 -4.26 -16.82
N ASP A 159 9.48 -3.17 -16.94
CA ASP A 159 10.74 -3.18 -17.67
C ASP A 159 11.70 -4.09 -16.89
N ALA A 160 12.30 -5.03 -17.60
CA ALA A 160 13.17 -6.06 -17.02
C ALA A 160 14.51 -5.49 -16.47
N GLY A 161 14.68 -4.17 -16.53
CA GLY A 161 15.86 -3.43 -16.06
C GLY A 161 15.87 -3.04 -14.58
N ASP A 162 14.77 -3.20 -13.83
CA ASP A 162 14.64 -2.76 -12.42
C ASP A 162 14.95 -3.85 -11.37
N LEU A 163 15.57 -4.97 -11.79
CA LEU A 163 15.96 -6.08 -10.91
C LEU A 163 17.45 -5.97 -10.52
N ASP A 164 17.76 -6.00 -9.23
CA ASP A 164 19.11 -6.31 -8.75
C ASP A 164 19.34 -7.84 -8.70
N PRO A 165 20.59 -8.31 -8.49
CA PRO A 165 20.92 -9.75 -8.45
C PRO A 165 20.23 -10.55 -7.33
N SER A 166 19.55 -9.90 -6.39
CA SER A 166 18.81 -10.54 -5.29
C SER A 166 17.32 -10.73 -5.60
N GLY A 167 16.82 -10.20 -6.73
CA GLY A 167 15.42 -10.33 -7.14
C GLY A 167 14.45 -9.48 -6.32
N THR A 168 14.95 -8.46 -5.60
CA THR A 168 14.11 -7.54 -4.82
C THR A 168 13.64 -6.39 -5.71
N ILE A 169 12.32 -6.16 -5.76
CA ILE A 169 11.72 -5.01 -6.45
C ILE A 169 12.11 -3.74 -5.70
N HIS A 170 12.74 -2.76 -6.37
CA HIS A 170 12.97 -1.41 -5.81
C HIS A 170 11.66 -0.57 -5.75
N ALA A 171 10.62 -1.09 -5.10
CA ALA A 171 9.35 -0.40 -4.96
C ALA A 171 9.56 0.98 -4.31
N GLY A 172 10.38 1.07 -3.25
CA GLY A 172 10.64 2.32 -2.54
C GLY A 172 11.22 3.46 -3.40
N ALA A 173 12.21 3.18 -4.24
CA ALA A 173 12.92 4.21 -5.01
C ALA A 173 12.08 4.77 -6.16
N SER A 174 11.34 3.89 -6.85
CA SER A 174 10.42 4.29 -7.92
C SER A 174 9.24 5.08 -7.35
N TRP A 175 8.74 4.69 -6.17
CA TRP A 175 7.72 5.47 -5.45
C TRP A 175 8.24 6.83 -4.97
N ALA A 176 9.45 6.90 -4.40
CA ALA A 176 10.06 8.16 -3.96
C ALA A 176 10.21 9.16 -5.14
N ARG A 177 10.68 8.68 -6.30
CA ARG A 177 10.78 9.51 -7.53
C ARG A 177 9.42 10.01 -7.99
N ALA A 178 8.42 9.13 -8.06
CA ALA A 178 7.07 9.50 -8.48
C ALA A 178 6.37 10.48 -7.51
N LEU A 179 6.80 10.50 -6.24
CA LEU A 179 6.34 11.47 -5.24
C LEU A 179 7.07 12.83 -5.31
N GLY A 180 7.94 13.05 -6.29
CA GLY A 180 8.73 14.29 -6.44
C GLY A 180 10.13 14.23 -5.84
N GLY A 181 10.59 13.04 -5.46
CA GLY A 181 11.92 12.82 -4.86
C GLY A 181 11.97 13.09 -3.35
N ALA A 182 13.14 12.85 -2.76
CA ALA A 182 13.38 13.01 -1.31
C ALA A 182 13.03 14.43 -0.81
N ASN A 183 13.43 15.46 -1.58
CA ASN A 183 13.20 16.86 -1.23
C ASN A 183 11.72 17.25 -1.17
N ASN A 184 10.84 16.49 -1.84
CA ASN A 184 9.42 16.76 -1.83
C ASN A 184 8.69 16.07 -0.67
N LEU A 185 9.32 15.10 0.03
CA LEU A 185 8.69 14.27 1.05
C LEU A 185 9.07 14.73 2.45
N GLN A 186 8.16 15.42 3.14
CA GLN A 186 8.36 15.93 4.49
C GLN A 186 8.03 14.89 5.57
N SER A 187 6.96 14.12 5.38
CA SER A 187 6.62 13.00 6.26
C SER A 187 6.04 11.84 5.46
N ILE A 188 6.37 10.62 5.90
CA ILE A 188 5.90 9.38 5.29
C ILE A 188 5.35 8.51 6.41
N ASP A 189 4.03 8.36 6.45
CA ASP A 189 3.31 7.51 7.38
C ASP A 189 2.37 6.56 6.62
N ALA A 190 1.86 5.55 7.31
CA ALA A 190 0.91 4.60 6.76
C ALA A 190 -0.21 4.27 7.74
N CYS A 191 -1.34 3.87 7.18
CA CYS A 191 -2.40 3.13 7.85
C CYS A 191 -2.54 1.77 7.17
N THR A 192 -3.49 0.94 7.61
CA THR A 192 -3.71 -0.40 7.06
C THR A 192 -3.80 -0.45 5.53
N THR A 193 -4.40 0.56 4.87
CA THR A 193 -4.63 0.53 3.41
C THR A 193 -4.10 1.74 2.63
N ARG A 194 -3.50 2.71 3.33
CA ARG A 194 -3.19 4.04 2.77
C ARG A 194 -1.84 4.56 3.26
N LEU A 195 -1.05 5.13 2.35
CA LEU A 195 0.03 6.03 2.70
C LEU A 195 -0.55 7.40 3.09
N ARG A 196 0.04 8.02 4.11
CA ARG A 196 -0.24 9.39 4.54
C ARG A 196 1.06 10.16 4.40
N LEU A 197 1.07 11.12 3.49
CA LEU A 197 2.26 11.85 3.09
C LEU A 197 2.04 13.33 3.35
N THR A 198 3.06 13.98 3.88
CA THR A 198 3.19 15.43 3.82
C THR A 198 4.20 15.76 2.74
N VAL A 199 3.79 16.52 1.73
CA VAL A 199 4.60 16.89 0.58
C VAL A 199 4.80 18.40 0.52
N ALA A 200 5.98 18.84 0.09
CA ALA A 200 6.30 20.25 -0.05
C ALA A 200 5.55 20.90 -1.23
N ASP A 201 5.49 20.19 -2.37
CA ASP A 201 4.82 20.60 -3.59
C ASP A 201 3.94 19.46 -4.12
N ASN A 202 2.65 19.75 -4.29
CA ASN A 202 1.69 18.81 -4.85
C ASN A 202 1.82 18.66 -6.37
N ALA A 203 2.38 19.66 -7.07
CA ALA A 203 2.57 19.62 -8.52
C ALA A 203 3.72 18.70 -8.93
N ALA A 204 4.69 18.47 -8.03
CA ALA A 204 5.80 17.55 -8.25
C ALA A 204 5.41 16.07 -8.14
N VAL A 205 4.16 15.76 -7.74
CA VAL A 205 3.68 14.38 -7.60
C VAL A 205 3.14 13.86 -8.93
N ASP A 206 3.77 12.82 -9.48
CA ASP A 206 3.31 12.12 -10.69
C ASP A 206 2.31 11.02 -10.33
N GLU A 207 1.03 11.39 -10.27
CA GLU A 207 -0.07 10.45 -10.04
C GLU A 207 -0.14 9.32 -11.08
N ARG A 208 0.29 9.58 -12.33
CA ARG A 208 0.26 8.55 -13.38
C ARG A 208 1.32 7.49 -13.10
N ALA A 209 2.54 7.91 -12.74
CA ALA A 209 3.58 6.99 -12.29
C ALA A 209 3.16 6.21 -11.05
N LEU A 210 2.56 6.87 -10.05
CA LEU A 210 2.07 6.19 -8.84
C LEU A 210 0.99 5.15 -9.15
N ARG A 211 0.07 5.41 -10.09
CA ARG A 211 -0.91 4.42 -10.55
C ARG A 211 -0.24 3.22 -11.21
N ARG A 212 0.79 3.44 -12.05
CA ARG A 212 1.59 2.34 -12.63
C ARG A 212 2.30 1.50 -11.57
N LEU A 213 2.71 2.14 -10.48
CA LEU A 213 3.36 1.48 -9.34
C LEU A 213 2.39 0.84 -8.34
N GLY A 214 1.06 0.89 -8.58
CA GLY A 214 0.05 0.19 -7.79
C GLY A 214 -0.86 1.08 -6.92
N ALA A 215 -0.79 2.40 -7.05
CA ALA A 215 -1.74 3.30 -6.40
C ALA A 215 -3.16 3.13 -6.96
N ARG A 216 -4.13 2.95 -6.06
CA ARG A 216 -5.56 2.73 -6.36
C ARG A 216 -6.39 4.02 -6.26
N GLY A 217 -5.90 5.03 -5.57
CA GLY A 217 -6.59 6.30 -5.40
C GLY A 217 -5.78 7.34 -4.63
N PHE A 218 -6.17 8.60 -4.75
CA PHE A 218 -5.51 9.74 -4.11
C PHE A 218 -6.54 10.61 -3.38
N VAL A 219 -6.20 11.10 -2.20
CA VAL A 219 -7.01 12.04 -1.42
C VAL A 219 -6.12 13.19 -0.96
N ARG A 220 -6.57 14.43 -1.12
CA ARG A 220 -5.86 15.64 -0.65
C ARG A 220 -6.71 16.39 0.37
N PRO A 221 -6.59 16.08 1.67
CA PRO A 221 -7.40 16.71 2.71
C PRO A 221 -7.12 18.21 2.89
N SER A 222 -5.87 18.63 2.67
CA SER A 222 -5.46 20.04 2.72
C SER A 222 -4.21 20.26 1.87
N ALA A 223 -3.82 21.53 1.68
CA ALA A 223 -2.59 21.85 0.96
C ALA A 223 -1.38 21.19 1.63
N GLY A 224 -0.52 20.54 0.84
CA GLY A 224 0.66 19.83 1.35
C GLY A 224 0.40 18.45 1.97
N THR A 225 -0.85 17.97 2.04
CA THR A 225 -1.14 16.60 2.49
C THR A 225 -1.72 15.73 1.38
N LEU A 226 -1.13 14.56 1.19
CA LEU A 226 -1.52 13.57 0.19
C LEU A 226 -1.72 12.21 0.86
N GLN A 227 -2.87 11.59 0.64
CA GLN A 227 -3.08 10.19 0.98
C GLN A 227 -3.15 9.36 -0.29
N VAL A 228 -2.43 8.24 -0.33
CA VAL A 228 -2.40 7.31 -1.47
C VAL A 228 -2.96 5.96 -1.03
N VAL A 229 -4.03 5.50 -1.66
CA VAL A 229 -4.63 4.19 -1.39
C VAL A 229 -3.82 3.14 -2.14
N VAL A 230 -3.21 2.20 -1.40
CA VAL A 230 -2.36 1.12 -1.98
C VAL A 230 -2.84 -0.27 -1.58
N GLY A 231 -3.68 -0.37 -0.55
CA GLY A 231 -4.14 -1.64 0.02
C GLY A 231 -3.24 -2.11 1.17
N PRO A 232 -3.31 -3.40 1.57
CA PRO A 232 -2.75 -3.91 2.83
C PRO A 232 -1.22 -3.81 2.94
N ILE A 233 -0.53 -3.44 1.86
CA ILE A 233 0.93 -3.28 1.78
C ILE A 233 1.42 -1.88 2.20
N ALA A 234 0.52 -0.99 2.64
CA ALA A 234 0.85 0.42 2.87
C ALA A 234 1.98 0.64 3.88
N ASP A 235 2.02 -0.14 4.97
CA ASP A 235 3.05 -0.01 6.01
C ASP A 235 4.43 -0.46 5.51
N GLN A 236 4.48 -1.59 4.83
CA GLN A 236 5.71 -2.10 4.19
C GLN A 236 6.25 -1.09 3.18
N LEU A 237 5.38 -0.58 2.30
CA LEU A 237 5.76 0.38 1.26
C LEU A 237 6.27 1.70 1.85
N ALA A 238 5.69 2.18 2.95
CA ALA A 238 6.22 3.35 3.65
C ALA A 238 7.66 3.10 4.16
N GLY A 239 7.94 1.89 4.69
CA GLY A 239 9.28 1.47 5.06
C GLY A 239 10.25 1.49 3.87
N ASP A 240 9.84 0.91 2.74
CA ASP A 240 10.66 0.82 1.53
C ASP A 240 10.99 2.22 0.95
N ILE A 241 10.02 3.15 0.94
CA ILE A 241 10.24 4.53 0.47
C ILE A 241 11.25 5.24 1.38
N ARG A 242 11.11 5.13 2.71
CA ARG A 242 12.06 5.73 3.66
C ARG A 242 13.47 5.15 3.47
N ALA A 243 13.59 3.83 3.26
CA ALA A 243 14.86 3.18 3.02
C ALA A 243 15.50 3.67 1.71
N ALA A 244 14.70 3.83 0.65
CA ALA A 244 15.17 4.33 -0.64
C ALA A 244 15.64 5.79 -0.58
N ILE A 245 14.95 6.66 0.16
CA ILE A 245 15.38 8.05 0.37
C ILE A 245 16.73 8.07 1.08
N ARG A 246 16.89 7.28 2.15
CA ARG A 246 18.16 7.17 2.88
C ARG A 246 19.30 6.64 1.99
N ALA A 247 19.01 5.70 1.09
CA ALA A 247 19.98 5.18 0.15
C ALA A 247 20.34 6.18 -0.97
N GLY A 248 19.37 7.00 -1.42
CA GLY A 248 19.59 8.09 -2.37
C GLY A 248 20.43 9.23 -1.77
N ASP A 249 20.16 9.60 -0.52
CA ASP A 249 20.98 10.55 0.23
C ASP A 249 22.41 10.01 0.43
N ALA A 250 22.58 8.70 0.61
CA ALA A 250 23.90 8.08 0.65
C ALA A 250 24.64 8.16 -0.71
N GLY A 251 23.92 8.19 -1.83
CA GLY A 251 24.48 8.37 -3.18
C GLY A 251 24.84 9.83 -3.50
N VAL A 252 24.07 10.79 -3.01
CA VAL A 252 24.40 12.23 -3.08
C VAL A 252 25.55 12.56 -2.14
N ASP A 253 25.57 11.99 -0.94
CA ASP A 253 26.73 12.03 -0.04
C ASP A 253 27.95 11.40 -0.74
N ALA A 254 27.81 10.39 -1.61
CA ALA A 254 28.94 9.72 -2.28
C ALA A 254 29.62 10.58 -3.33
N GLU A 255 28.85 11.38 -4.04
CA GLU A 255 29.37 12.33 -5.02
C GLU A 255 30.00 13.56 -4.31
N VAL A 256 29.46 13.95 -3.15
CA VAL A 256 30.01 15.01 -2.29
C VAL A 256 31.31 14.59 -1.57
N ASP A 257 31.56 13.28 -1.40
CA ASP A 257 32.61 12.75 -0.51
C ASP A 257 33.87 12.17 -1.21
N SER A 258 34.00 12.29 -2.52
CA SER A 258 35.19 11.83 -3.27
C SER A 258 36.52 12.45 -2.78
N GLY A 259 36.46 13.59 -2.07
CA GLY A 259 37.62 14.26 -1.47
C GLY A 259 37.84 14.02 0.02
N LEU A 260 36.99 13.28 0.74
CA LEU A 260 37.11 13.13 2.19
C LEU A 260 38.27 12.23 2.60
N ALA A 261 38.53 11.14 1.89
CA ALA A 261 39.68 10.30 2.19
C ALA A 261 41.00 11.10 2.12
N ALA A 262 41.17 11.94 1.10
CA ALA A 262 42.36 12.79 0.99
C ALA A 262 42.46 13.83 2.13
N ARG A 263 41.33 14.46 2.51
CA ARG A 263 41.28 15.40 3.63
C ARG A 263 41.57 14.71 4.97
N LEU A 264 40.96 13.56 5.23
CA LEU A 264 41.20 12.75 6.43
C LEU A 264 42.66 12.31 6.51
N ALA A 265 43.27 11.90 5.41
CA ALA A 265 44.69 11.54 5.39
C ALA A 265 45.58 12.73 5.80
N GLY A 266 45.26 13.96 5.37
CA GLY A 266 45.96 15.17 5.80
C GLY A 266 45.76 15.47 7.30
N ILE A 267 44.52 15.42 7.77
CA ILE A 267 44.14 15.67 9.17
C ILE A 267 44.79 14.67 10.14
N LEU A 268 44.92 13.42 9.70
CA LEU A 268 45.53 12.33 10.48
C LEU A 268 47.06 12.39 10.50
N GLY A 269 47.71 13.48 10.04
CA GLY A 269 49.18 13.60 10.02
C GLY A 269 49.83 12.90 8.82
N GLY A 270 49.08 12.69 7.75
CA GLY A 270 49.53 12.04 6.52
C GLY A 270 49.27 10.53 6.49
N ARG A 271 49.29 9.95 5.28
CA ARG A 271 49.04 8.51 5.06
C ARG A 271 49.95 7.59 5.86
N ALA A 272 51.23 7.97 6.02
CA ALA A 272 52.23 7.22 6.76
C ALA A 272 51.91 7.08 8.26
N ASN A 273 51.06 7.98 8.79
CA ASN A 273 50.61 7.92 10.17
C ASN A 273 49.47 6.92 10.38
N VAL A 274 48.76 6.53 9.31
CA VAL A 274 47.62 5.60 9.38
C VAL A 274 48.11 4.16 9.25
N VAL A 275 48.05 3.41 10.35
CA VAL A 275 48.49 2.01 10.45
C VAL A 275 47.44 1.08 9.84
N ASP A 276 46.19 1.26 10.23
CA ASP A 276 45.07 0.45 9.77
C ASP A 276 43.77 1.25 9.83
N VAL A 277 42.83 0.94 8.95
CA VAL A 277 41.49 1.55 8.91
C VAL A 277 40.49 0.46 8.64
N GLU A 278 39.44 0.36 9.44
CA GLU A 278 38.30 -0.51 9.21
C GLU A 278 37.00 0.28 9.11
N ALA A 279 36.04 -0.22 8.34
CA ALA A 279 34.71 0.39 8.22
C ALA A 279 33.66 -0.47 8.92
N TRP A 280 32.82 0.18 9.72
CA TRP A 280 31.78 -0.47 10.52
C TRP A 280 30.46 0.29 10.34
N SER A 281 29.64 -0.12 9.38
CA SER A 281 28.39 0.59 9.02
C SER A 281 28.66 2.06 8.66
N THR A 282 28.50 3.02 9.57
CA THR A 282 28.67 4.46 9.33
C THR A 282 29.96 5.08 9.88
N ARG A 283 30.86 4.26 10.45
CA ARG A 283 32.08 4.73 11.12
C ARG A 283 33.35 4.09 10.58
N LEU A 284 34.44 4.83 10.66
CA LEU A 284 35.81 4.37 10.49
C LEU A 284 36.43 4.10 11.86
N VAL A 285 37.11 2.97 12.00
CA VAL A 285 38.02 2.68 13.11
C VAL A 285 39.42 2.81 12.56
N ILE A 286 40.15 3.84 12.99
CA ILE A 286 41.44 4.24 12.44
C ILE A 286 42.50 4.07 13.52
N ASN A 287 43.48 3.23 13.26
CA ASN A 287 44.67 3.08 14.10
C ASN A 287 45.79 3.95 13.54
N VAL A 288 46.37 4.80 14.38
CA VAL A 288 47.46 5.70 14.01
C VAL A 288 48.76 5.35 14.72
N ARG A 289 49.89 5.74 14.13
CA ARG A 289 51.23 5.52 14.67
C ARG A 289 51.60 6.59 15.71
N ASP A 290 51.34 7.85 15.38
CA ASP A 290 51.62 9.03 16.18
C ASP A 290 50.30 9.81 16.42
N PRO A 291 49.72 9.72 17.63
CA PRO A 291 48.49 10.41 17.95
C PRO A 291 48.64 11.92 18.14
N VAL A 292 49.87 12.45 18.25
CA VAL A 292 50.12 13.89 18.42
C VAL A 292 50.10 14.61 17.07
N ALA A 293 50.38 13.90 15.97
CA ALA A 293 50.35 14.43 14.61
C ALA A 293 48.93 14.68 14.06
N ILE A 294 47.88 14.33 14.81
CA ILE A 294 46.49 14.49 14.39
C ILE A 294 45.99 15.90 14.74
N ASP A 295 45.44 16.60 13.75
CA ASP A 295 44.69 17.83 14.00
C ASP A 295 43.27 17.47 14.48
N VAL A 296 43.09 17.41 15.81
CA VAL A 296 41.82 17.02 16.43
C VAL A 296 40.69 17.99 16.08
N GLY A 297 40.97 19.30 16.03
CA GLY A 297 39.95 20.30 15.71
C GLY A 297 39.46 20.20 14.26
N ALA A 298 40.39 19.94 13.33
CA ALA A 298 40.03 19.67 11.95
C ALA A 298 39.30 18.32 11.79
N LEU A 299 39.65 17.30 12.58
CA LEU A 299 38.98 16.00 12.56
C LEU A 299 37.52 16.09 13.02
N GLU A 300 37.27 16.81 14.11
CA GLU A 300 35.92 17.06 14.62
C GLU A 300 35.09 17.90 13.65
N SER A 301 35.72 18.79 12.88
CA SER A 301 35.04 19.61 11.87
C SER A 301 34.76 18.87 10.55
N ALA A 302 35.64 17.92 10.18
CA ALA A 302 35.54 17.18 8.92
C ALA A 302 34.65 15.93 9.02
N ALA A 303 34.40 15.43 10.23
CA ALA A 303 33.56 14.26 10.48
C ALA A 303 32.23 14.64 11.14
N ARG A 304 31.23 13.77 11.04
CA ARG A 304 29.95 13.92 11.78
C ARG A 304 30.11 13.65 13.28
N GLY A 305 31.25 13.11 13.69
CA GLY A 305 31.67 12.90 15.06
C GLY A 305 32.99 12.12 15.11
N ALA A 306 33.88 12.45 16.02
CA ALA A 306 35.15 11.76 16.20
C ALA A 306 35.42 11.52 17.69
N VAL A 307 35.81 10.31 18.05
CA VAL A 307 36.14 9.94 19.42
C VAL A 307 37.43 9.14 19.44
N ARG A 308 38.36 9.52 20.32
CA ARG A 308 39.57 8.74 20.58
C ARG A 308 39.28 7.63 21.57
N ILE A 309 39.59 6.39 21.20
CA ILE A 309 39.50 5.20 22.05
C ILE A 309 40.93 4.74 22.37
N GLY A 310 41.36 4.91 23.62
CA GLY A 310 42.76 4.64 24.00
C GLY A 310 43.74 5.71 23.49
N SER A 311 44.99 5.32 23.24
CA SER A 311 46.06 6.24 22.82
C SER A 311 46.19 6.39 21.30
N THR A 312 45.89 5.34 20.53
CA THR A 312 46.20 5.28 19.09
C THR A 312 44.99 4.99 18.19
N THR A 313 43.82 4.72 18.75
CA THR A 313 42.63 4.34 17.96
C THR A 313 41.61 5.48 17.95
N TRP A 314 41.07 5.77 16.77
CA TRP A 314 40.04 6.77 16.53
C TRP A 314 38.81 6.16 15.90
N HIS A 315 37.64 6.47 16.45
CA HIS A 315 36.36 6.17 15.87
C HIS A 315 35.82 7.44 15.22
N VAL A 316 35.68 7.45 13.90
CA VAL A 316 35.29 8.62 13.12
C VAL A 316 34.01 8.32 12.35
N ILE A 317 32.94 9.06 12.61
CA ILE A 317 31.64 8.89 11.96
C ILE A 317 31.66 9.69 10.65
N VAL A 318 31.77 8.98 9.54
CA VAL A 318 31.78 9.56 8.19
C VAL A 318 30.47 9.33 7.44
N GLY A 319 29.54 8.55 8.02
CA GLY A 319 28.25 8.27 7.43
C GLY A 319 28.25 7.01 6.56
N PRO A 320 27.22 6.81 5.73
CA PRO A 320 26.94 5.53 5.05
C PRO A 320 28.05 5.05 4.10
N LEU A 321 29.01 5.91 3.78
CA LEU A 321 30.12 5.65 2.86
C LEU A 321 31.41 5.25 3.56
N ALA A 322 31.36 4.90 4.85
CA ALA A 322 32.52 4.50 5.61
C ALA A 322 33.34 3.39 4.92
N ALA A 323 32.68 2.41 4.29
CA ALA A 323 33.38 1.34 3.56
C ALA A 323 34.20 1.86 2.36
N GLN A 324 33.63 2.79 1.59
CA GLN A 324 34.27 3.40 0.43
C GLN A 324 35.38 4.35 0.85
N THR A 325 35.15 5.15 1.89
CA THR A 325 36.14 6.04 2.48
C THR A 325 37.33 5.27 3.04
N ALA A 326 37.09 4.15 3.74
CA ALA A 326 38.14 3.26 4.23
C ALA A 326 38.99 2.69 3.08
N ALA A 327 38.33 2.20 2.02
CA ALA A 327 39.03 1.67 0.85
C ALA A 327 39.88 2.74 0.17
N ALA A 328 39.34 3.95 -0.02
CA ALA A 328 40.07 5.09 -0.57
C ALA A 328 41.25 5.50 0.32
N LEU A 329 41.07 5.57 1.64
CA LEU A 329 42.13 5.93 2.57
C LEU A 329 43.27 4.89 2.60
N ARG A 330 42.93 3.61 2.42
CA ARG A 330 43.93 2.54 2.31
C ARG A 330 44.73 2.60 1.00
N ALA A 331 44.10 3.10 -0.08
CA ALA A 331 44.66 3.19 -1.42
C ALA A 331 45.53 4.44 -1.69
N LEU A 332 45.41 5.48 -0.85
CA LEU A 332 46.36 6.60 -0.78
C LEU A 332 47.74 6.13 -0.29
#